data_AF-A0A9D8K865-F1
#
_entry.id   AF-A0A9D8K865-F1
#
_cell.length_a   1.000
_cell.length_b   1.000
_cell.length_c   1.000
_cell.angle_alpha   90.00
_cell.angle_beta   90.00
_cell.angle_gamma   90.00
#
_symmetry.space_group_name_H-M   'P 1'
#
loop_
_entity.id
_entity.type
_entity.pdbx_description
1 polymer ?
#
loop_
_entity_poly.entity_id
_entity_poly.type
_entity_poly.pdbx_seq_one_letter_code
_entity_poly.pdbx_strand_id
1 'polypeptide(L)' 'MRARLLAEARTPWRGLRRGLWLALFASAGVGLATMLMRGASGESVPSSDWLIQVVAVGVCGSLLWFDRQRLPVE' A
#
# COMPACT_ATOMS: atom_id res chain seq x y z
N MET A 1 -2.98 -29.45 -18.64
CA MET A 1 -1.75 -28.63 -18.49
C MET A 1 -1.81 -27.28 -19.23
N ARG A 2 -1.98 -27.25 -20.56
CA ARG A 2 -1.84 -26.03 -21.39
C ARG A 2 -2.77 -24.86 -20.99
N ALA A 3 -4.02 -25.14 -20.62
CA ALA A 3 -4.99 -24.13 -20.20
C ALA A 3 -4.62 -23.44 -18.85
N ARG A 4 -3.97 -24.17 -17.93
CA ARG A 4 -3.50 -23.63 -16.64
C ARG A 4 -2.28 -22.72 -16.85
N LEU A 5 -1.36 -23.11 -17.73
CA LEU A 5 -0.21 -22.28 -18.11
C LEU A 5 -0.62 -20.99 -18.83
N LEU A 6 -1.65 -21.05 -19.69
CA LEU A 6 -2.23 -19.87 -20.35
C LEU A 6 -2.99 -18.96 -19.36
N ALA A 7 -3.56 -19.52 -18.29
CA ALA A 7 -4.18 -18.76 -17.22
C ALA A 7 -3.14 -18.05 -16.33
N GLU A 8 -2.06 -18.73 -15.97
CA GLU A 8 -0.92 -18.14 -15.23
C GLU A 8 -0.25 -17.02 -16.04
N ALA A 9 -0.09 -17.23 -17.35
CA ALA A 9 0.46 -16.25 -18.29
C ALA A 9 -0.43 -15.01 -18.50
N ARG A 10 -1.71 -15.05 -18.11
CA ARG A 10 -2.62 -13.89 -18.21
C ARG A 10 -2.44 -12.88 -17.07
N THR A 11 -1.87 -13.26 -15.92
CA THR A 11 -1.59 -12.33 -14.81
C THR A 11 -0.20 -12.51 -14.17
N PRO A 12 0.90 -12.48 -14.95
CA PRO A 12 2.24 -12.85 -14.47
C PRO A 12 2.78 -11.90 -13.39
N TRP A 13 2.29 -10.67 -13.33
CA TRP A 13 2.78 -9.64 -12.42
C TRP A 13 1.97 -9.47 -11.13
N ARG A 14 0.99 -10.35 -10.88
CA ARG A 14 0.03 -10.14 -9.78
C ARG A 14 0.68 -10.25 -8.40
N GLY A 15 1.54 -11.26 -8.20
CA GLY A 15 2.31 -11.42 -6.96
C GLY A 15 3.27 -10.26 -6.72
N LEU A 16 3.99 -9.85 -7.77
CA LEU A 16 4.91 -8.71 -7.71
C LEU A 16 4.18 -7.41 -7.37
N ARG A 17 3.04 -7.15 -8.02
CA ARG A 17 2.22 -5.95 -7.77
C ARG A 17 1.70 -5.92 -6.33
N ARG A 18 1.22 -7.04 -5.80
CA ARG A 18 0.79 -7.14 -4.40
C ARG A 18 1.95 -6.92 -3.43
N GLY A 19 3.12 -7.49 -3.71
CA GLY A 19 4.35 -7.26 -2.95
C GLY A 19 4.73 -5.78 -2.92
N LEU A 20 4.66 -5.10 -4.07
CA LEU A 20 4.91 -3.67 -4.18
C LEU A 20 3.91 -2.85 -3.36
N TRP A 21 2.61 -3.13 -3.46
CA TRP A 21 1.60 -2.42 -2.67
C TRP A 21 1.79 -2.61 -1.16
N LEU A 22 2.15 -3.81 -0.72
CA LEU A 22 2.47 -4.08 0.68
C LEU A 22 3.70 -3.31 1.15
N ALA A 23 4.76 -3.29 0.34
CA ALA A 23 5.99 -2.56 0.67
C ALA A 23 5.74 -1.04 0.79
N LEU A 24 4.99 -0.47 -0.16
CA LEU A 24 4.61 0.95 -0.14
C LEU A 24 3.73 1.27 1.08
N PHE A 25 2.73 0.45 1.38
CA PHE A 25 1.87 0.64 2.54
C PHE A 25 2.64 0.52 3.87
N ALA A 26 3.51 -0.48 3.98
CA ALA A 26 4.37 -0.64 5.16
C ALA A 26 5.28 0.56 5.36
N SER A 27 5.92 1.06 4.28
CA SER A 27 6.75 2.26 4.34
C SER A 27 5.96 3.50 4.77
N ALA A 28 4.78 3.72 4.19
CA ALA A 28 3.90 4.81 4.59
C ALA A 28 3.44 4.67 6.06
N GLY A 29 3.21 3.44 6.53
CA GLY A 29 2.89 3.16 7.94
C GLY A 29 4.03 3.51 8.89
N VAL A 30 5.28 3.19 8.53
CA VAL A 30 6.46 3.60 9.32
C VAL A 30 6.56 5.12 9.37
N GLY A 31 6.41 5.82 8.24
CA GLY A 31 6.42 7.29 8.21
C GLY A 31 5.32 7.93 9.07
N LEU A 32 4.11 7.36 9.05
CA LEU A 32 3.01 7.81 9.91
C LEU A 32 3.34 7.58 11.40
N ALA A 33 3.89 6.42 11.76
CA ALA A 33 4.30 6.14 13.13
C ALA A 33 5.36 7.14 13.61
N THR A 34 6.33 7.48 12.77
CA THR A 34 7.34 8.50 13.09
C THR A 34 6.70 9.87 13.31
N MET A 35 5.80 10.32 12.43
CA MET A 35 5.11 11.61 12.59
C MET A 35 4.23 11.67 13.85
N LEU A 36 3.56 10.56 14.18
CA LEU A 36 2.78 10.43 15.42
C LEU A 36 3.68 10.52 16.66
N MET A 37 4.84 9.85 16.65
CA MET A 37 5.80 9.94 17.75
C MET A 37 6.34 11.37 17.91
N ARG A 38 6.69 12.05 16.81
CA ARG A 38 7.14 13.45 16.83
C ARG A 38 6.07 14.38 17.41
N GLY A 39 4.82 14.23 16.96
CA GLY A 39 3.69 14.97 17.51
C GLY A 39 3.47 14.68 19.00
N ALA A 40 3.58 13.41 19.42
CA ALA A 40 3.45 13.02 20.82
C ALA A 40 4.59 13.57 21.71
N SER A 41 5.79 13.78 21.16
CA SER A 41 6.89 14.45 21.87
C SER A 41 6.76 15.97 21.95
N GLY A 42 5.66 16.55 21.43
CA GLY A 42 5.42 17.99 21.44
C GLY A 42 6.16 18.75 20.32
N GLU A 43 6.68 18.04 19.32
CA GLU A 43 7.34 18.66 18.18
C GLU A 43 6.30 19.24 17.21
N SER A 44 6.52 20.48 16.77
CA SER A 44 5.64 21.13 15.79
C SER A 44 5.91 20.59 14.39
N VAL A 45 5.14 19.57 14.00
CA VAL A 45 5.14 19.06 12.62
C VAL A 45 4.28 19.97 11.74
N PRO A 46 4.80 20.51 10.62
CA PRO A 46 4.01 21.34 9.70
C PRO A 46 2.71 20.65 9.28
N SER A 47 1.63 21.42 9.18
CA SER A 47 0.33 20.91 8.73
C SER A 47 0.36 20.37 7.29
N SER A 48 1.24 20.92 6.45
CA SER A 48 1.54 20.42 5.11
C SER A 48 2.05 18.98 5.13
N ASP A 49 2.95 18.67 6.06
CA ASP A 49 3.62 17.38 6.14
C ASP A 49 2.64 16.32 6.66
N TRP A 50 1.77 16.70 7.58
CA TRP A 50 0.63 15.89 8.01
C TRP A 50 -0.32 15.55 6.87
N LEU A 51 -0.67 16.56 6.05
CA LEU A 51 -1.54 16.35 4.90
C LEU A 51 -0.90 15.37 3.90
N ILE A 52 0.38 15.55 3.57
CA ILE A 52 1.12 14.68 2.66
C ILE A 52 1.15 13.24 3.20
N GLN A 53 1.45 13.07 4.49
CA GLN A 53 1.54 11.74 5.11
C GLN A 53 0.19 11.01 5.11
N VAL A 54 -0.90 11.71 5.44
CA VAL A 54 -2.26 11.14 5.43
C VAL A 54 -2.67 10.77 4.01
N VAL A 55 -2.38 11.62 3.01
CA VAL A 55 -2.65 11.32 1.60
C VAL A 55 -1.83 10.11 1.15
N ALA A 56 -0.54 10.03 1.50
CA ALA A 56 0.31 8.89 1.16
C ALA A 56 -0.23 7.57 1.73
N VAL A 57 -0.62 7.55 3.00
CA VAL A 57 -1.22 6.36 3.63
C VAL A 57 -2.57 6.02 3.01
N GLY A 58 -3.42 7.02 2.75
CA GLY A 58 -4.72 6.83 2.10
C GLY A 58 -4.60 6.24 0.70
N VAL A 59 -3.71 6.80 -0.12
CA VAL A 59 -3.43 6.31 -1.49
C VAL A 59 -2.84 4.90 -1.46
N CYS A 60 -1.79 4.65 -0.67
CA CYS A 60 -1.18 3.33 -0.58
C CYS A 60 -2.16 2.27 -0.04
N GLY A 61 -2.95 2.63 0.97
CA GLY A 61 -3.98 1.78 1.55
C GLY A 61 -5.09 1.45 0.53
N SER A 62 -5.54 2.45 -0.22
CA SER A 62 -6.56 2.27 -1.26
C SER A 62 -6.08 1.35 -2.39
N LEU A 63 -4.83 1.51 -2.84
CA LEU A 63 -4.23 0.67 -3.89
C LEU A 63 -4.12 -0.78 -3.44
N LEU A 64 -3.72 -1.01 -2.19
CA LEU A 64 -3.70 -2.34 -1.58
C LEU A 64 -5.11 -2.94 -1.47
N TRP A 65 -6.10 -2.13 -1.07
CA TRP A 65 -7.50 -2.56 -0.93
C TRP A 65 -8.13 -2.95 -2.27
N PHE A 66 -7.98 -2.12 -3.31
CA PHE A 66 -8.52 -2.40 -4.63
C PHE A 66 -7.83 -3.58 -5.32
N ASP A 67 -6.54 -3.84 -5.05
CA ASP A 67 -5.86 -5.04 -5.57
C ASP A 67 -6.38 -6.32 -4.90
N ARG A 68 -6.82 -6.27 -3.63
CA ARG A 68 -7.47 -7.40 -2.94
C ARG A 68 -8.87 -7.72 -3.49
N GLN A 69 -9.66 -6.72 -3.86
CA GLN A 69 -11.01 -6.93 -4.40
C GLN A 69 -11.05 -7.58 -5.78
N ARG A 70 -9.90 -7.69 -6.48
CA ARG A 70 -9.78 -8.38 -7.78
C ARG A 70 -9.48 -9.88 -7.64
N LEU A 71 -9.72 -10.47 -6.47
CA LEU A 71 -9.70 -11.93 -6.29
C LEU A 71 -10.89 -12.54 -7.04
N PRO A 72 -10.68 -13.36 -8.08
CA PRO A 72 -11.76 -14.16 -8.63
C PRO A 72 -12.25 -15.11 -7.54
N VAL A 73 -13.56 -15.08 -7.31
CA VAL A 73 -14.27 -16.14 -6.58
C VAL A 73 -14.03 -17.43 -7.37
N GLU A 74 -13.49 -18.46 -6.70
CA GLU A 74 -13.30 -19.79 -7.29
C GLU A 74 -14.62 -20.41 -7.77
#